data_AF-A0AAC9T0R4-F1
#
_entry.id   AF-A0AAC9T0R4-F1
#
_cell.length_a   1.000
_cell.length_b   1.000
_cell.length_c   1.000
_cell.angle_alpha   90.00
_cell.angle_beta   90.00
_cell.angle_gamma   90.00
#
_symmetry.space_group_name_H-M   'P 1'
#
loop_
_entity.id
_entity.type
_entity.pdbx_description
1 polymer ?
#
loop_
_entity_poly.entity_id
_entity_poly.type
_entity_poly.pdbx_seq_one_letter_code
_entity_poly.pdbx_strand_id
1 'polypeptide(L)'
;MSDLIINLELLHQLRDDLDAVVKEFTNADDFSDDVAIATGHENLGDHVSDFAHKWNDKRKAMTEAVEGLRKKIEGITDGFTQVDDGLAKALTDATPPLQTATPL
;
A
#
# COMPACT_ATOMS: atom_id res chain seq x y z
N MET A 1 -0.59 25.15 -16.10
CA MET A 1 -0.32 24.25 -14.97
C MET A 1 -1.34 23.15 -15.07
N SER A 2 -0.90 21.90 -15.16
CA SER A 2 -1.81 20.76 -15.25
C SER A 2 -2.74 20.80 -14.03
N ASP A 3 -4.04 20.81 -14.28
CA ASP A 3 -5.05 20.73 -13.24
C ASP A 3 -4.94 19.35 -12.60
N LEU A 4 -4.23 19.27 -11.48
CA LEU A 4 -3.92 18.02 -10.82
C LEU A 4 -5.11 17.65 -9.94
N ILE A 5 -6.01 16.84 -10.49
CA ILE A 5 -7.16 16.31 -9.76
C ILE A 5 -6.67 15.14 -8.90
N ILE A 6 -6.41 15.41 -7.62
CA ILE A 6 -6.07 14.38 -6.63
C ILE A 6 -7.36 13.88 -5.99
N ASN A 7 -7.64 12.58 -6.16
CA ASN A 7 -8.73 11.92 -5.46
C ASN A 7 -8.16 11.17 -4.25
N LEU A 8 -8.29 11.76 -3.05
CA LEU A 8 -7.78 11.19 -1.81
C LEU A 8 -8.44 9.85 -1.46
N GLU A 9 -9.73 9.68 -1.80
CA GLU A 9 -10.44 8.41 -1.60
C GLU A 9 -9.82 7.30 -2.46
N LEU A 10 -9.52 7.59 -3.73
CA LEU A 10 -8.87 6.62 -4.61
C LEU A 10 -7.46 6.27 -4.12
N LEU A 11 -6.73 7.23 -3.55
CA LEU A 11 -5.40 6.97 -2.98
C LEU A 11 -5.48 6.12 -1.71
N HIS A 12 -6.49 6.32 -0.86
CA HIS A 12 -6.76 5.43 0.27
C HIS A 12 -7.10 4.02 -0.18
N GLN A 13 -8.01 3.88 -1.14
CA GLN A 13 -8.37 2.57 -1.68
C GLN A 13 -7.16 1.85 -2.27
N LEU A 14 -6.33 2.56 -3.05
CA LEU A 14 -5.11 2.00 -3.62
C LEU A 14 -4.12 1.54 -2.54
N ARG A 15 -3.98 2.30 -1.44
CA ARG A 15 -3.14 1.90 -0.30
C ARG A 15 -3.64 0.59 0.31
N ASP A 16 -4.95 0.48 0.53
CA ASP A 16 -5.57 -0.68 1.16
C ASP A 16 -5.47 -1.91 0.24
N ASP A 17 -5.64 -1.74 -1.08
CA ASP A 17 -5.44 -2.79 -2.07
C ASP A 17 -3.99 -3.30 -2.08
N LEU A 18 -3.00 -2.39 -2.01
CA LEU A 18 -1.59 -2.77 -1.94
C LEU A 18 -1.25 -3.47 -0.62
N ASP A 19 -1.88 -3.08 0.49
CA ASP A 19 -1.74 -3.76 1.79
C ASP A 19 -2.25 -5.21 1.72
N ALA A 20 -3.39 -5.42 1.05
CA ALA A 20 -3.92 -6.75 0.78
C ALA A 20 -2.94 -7.59 -0.06
N VAL A 21 -2.35 -7.02 -1.12
CA VAL A 21 -1.35 -7.73 -1.94
C VAL A 21 -0.11 -8.11 -1.13
N VAL A 22 0.44 -7.19 -0.31
CA VAL A 22 1.58 -7.48 0.57
C VAL A 22 1.24 -8.62 1.54
N LYS A 23 0.04 -8.58 2.13
CA LYS A 23 -0.42 -9.60 3.07
C LYS A 23 -0.58 -10.96 2.39
N GLU A 24 -1.17 -11.02 1.22
CA GLU A 24 -1.30 -12.27 0.44
C GLU A 24 0.07 -12.84 0.09
N PHE A 25 1.01 -12.00 -0.38
CA PHE A 25 2.35 -12.48 -0.69
C PHE A 25 3.13 -12.88 0.55
N THR A 26 2.92 -12.26 1.70
CA THR A 26 3.59 -12.66 2.96
C THR A 26 3.03 -13.97 3.51
N ASN A 27 1.71 -14.14 3.44
CA ASN A 27 1.00 -15.32 3.95
C ASN A 27 1.03 -16.52 3.00
N ALA A 28 1.33 -16.31 1.72
CA ALA A 28 1.66 -17.40 0.81
C ALA A 28 2.86 -18.14 1.40
N ASP A 29 2.58 -19.33 1.94
CA ASP A 29 3.52 -20.15 2.70
C ASP A 29 4.78 -20.40 1.87
N ASP A 30 5.92 -20.60 2.55
CA ASP A 30 7.11 -21.04 1.84
C ASP A 30 6.79 -22.39 1.20
N PHE A 31 6.81 -22.43 -0.14
CA PHE A 31 6.72 -23.69 -0.87
C PHE A 31 7.97 -24.49 -0.44
N SER A 32 7.78 -25.48 0.42
CA SER A 32 8.88 -26.07 1.19
C SER A 32 9.47 -27.31 0.52
N ASP A 33 10.62 -27.73 1.03
CA ASP A 33 11.26 -29.01 0.72
C ASP A 33 10.31 -30.20 0.94
N ASP A 34 9.27 -30.07 1.76
CA ASP A 34 8.28 -31.14 1.99
C ASP A 34 7.51 -31.50 0.72
N VAL A 35 7.25 -30.51 -0.16
CA VAL A 35 6.60 -30.77 -1.45
C VAL A 35 7.56 -31.49 -2.41
N ALA A 36 8.85 -31.16 -2.35
CA ALA A 36 9.89 -31.85 -3.12
C ALA A 36 10.03 -33.32 -2.67
N ILE A 37 10.04 -33.57 -1.36
CA ILE A 37 10.09 -34.92 -0.77
C ILE A 37 8.85 -35.74 -1.14
N ALA A 38 7.66 -35.11 -1.16
CA ALA A 38 6.41 -35.77 -1.51
C ALA A 38 6.34 -36.28 -2.96
N THR A 39 7.21 -35.79 -3.86
CA THR A 39 7.21 -36.22 -5.26
C THR A 39 7.70 -37.65 -5.49
N GLY A 40 8.45 -38.22 -4.55
CA GLY A 40 8.88 -39.63 -4.56
C GLY A 40 9.86 -40.02 -5.67
N HIS A 41 10.35 -39.07 -6.47
CA HIS A 41 11.33 -39.30 -7.53
C HIS A 41 12.42 -38.23 -7.48
N GLU A 42 13.69 -38.62 -7.32
CA GLU A 42 14.82 -37.70 -7.08
C GLU A 42 14.88 -36.54 -8.09
N ASN A 43 14.95 -36.83 -9.40
CA ASN A 43 14.99 -35.75 -10.41
C ASN A 43 13.78 -34.81 -10.37
N LEU A 44 12.59 -35.30 -10.02
CA LEU A 44 11.40 -34.45 -9.93
C LEU A 44 11.42 -33.62 -8.65
N GLY A 45 11.88 -34.21 -7.54
CA GLY A 45 12.10 -33.52 -6.28
C GLY A 45 13.10 -32.38 -6.43
N ASP A 46 14.22 -32.61 -7.12
CA ASP A 46 15.22 -31.58 -7.40
C ASP A 46 14.62 -30.42 -8.18
N HIS A 47 13.85 -30.70 -9.24
CA HIS A 47 13.19 -29.65 -10.03
C HIS A 47 12.13 -28.88 -9.23
N VAL A 48 11.40 -29.57 -8.35
CA VAL A 48 10.39 -28.95 -7.49
C VAL A 48 11.03 -28.07 -6.44
N SER A 49 12.12 -28.51 -5.81
CA SER A 49 12.91 -27.70 -4.86
C SER A 49 13.53 -26.47 -5.56
N ASP A 50 14.09 -26.64 -6.75
CA ASP A 50 14.62 -25.54 -7.56
C ASP A 50 13.55 -24.50 -7.89
N PHE A 51 12.35 -24.94 -8.24
CA PHE A 51 11.20 -24.06 -8.48
C PHE A 51 10.78 -23.36 -7.19
N ALA A 52 10.70 -24.10 -6.09
CA ALA A 52 10.33 -23.61 -4.77
C ALA A 52 11.21 -22.43 -4.34
N HIS A 53 12.52 -22.61 -4.38
CA HIS A 53 13.49 -21.58 -4.02
C HIS A 53 13.39 -20.35 -4.93
N LYS A 54 13.33 -20.56 -6.25
CA LYS A 54 13.18 -19.45 -7.22
C LYS A 54 11.87 -18.70 -7.03
N TRP A 55 10.78 -19.42 -6.73
CA TRP A 55 9.50 -18.82 -6.42
C TRP A 55 9.57 -17.99 -5.14
N ASN A 56 10.22 -18.49 -4.10
CA ASN A 56 10.38 -17.75 -2.85
C ASN A 56 11.15 -16.44 -3.05
N ASP A 57 12.26 -16.49 -3.78
CA ASP A 57 13.04 -15.29 -4.13
C ASP A 57 12.21 -14.28 -4.93
N LYS A 58 11.42 -14.75 -5.90
CA LYS A 58 10.55 -13.89 -6.71
C LYS A 58 9.43 -13.28 -5.88
N ARG A 59 8.80 -14.05 -5.01
CA ARG A 59 7.76 -13.59 -4.07
C ARG A 59 8.31 -12.50 -3.18
N LYS A 60 9.48 -12.71 -2.56
CA LYS A 60 10.14 -11.70 -1.74
C LYS A 60 10.41 -10.40 -2.49
N ALA A 61 10.96 -10.49 -3.70
CA ALA A 61 11.23 -9.31 -4.53
C ALA A 61 9.94 -8.54 -4.92
N MET A 62 8.84 -9.27 -5.20
CA MET A 62 7.54 -8.64 -5.46
C MET A 62 7.00 -7.95 -4.20
N THR A 63 7.06 -8.60 -3.03
CA THR A 63 6.63 -8.00 -1.76
C THR A 63 7.38 -6.70 -1.48
N GLU A 64 8.71 -6.69 -1.58
CA GLU A 64 9.53 -5.49 -1.39
C GLU A 64 9.14 -4.35 -2.36
N ALA A 65 8.85 -4.68 -3.62
CA ALA A 65 8.42 -3.70 -4.61
C ALA A 65 7.04 -3.10 -4.28
N VAL A 66 6.08 -3.92 -3.88
CA VAL A 66 4.72 -3.50 -3.51
C VAL A 66 4.74 -2.65 -2.23
N GLU A 67 5.53 -3.03 -1.22
CA GLU A 67 5.75 -2.20 -0.03
C GLU A 67 6.35 -0.83 -0.39
N GLY A 68 7.29 -0.80 -1.33
CA GLY A 68 7.88 0.44 -1.82
C GLY A 68 6.85 1.35 -2.50
N LEU A 69 5.91 0.78 -3.26
CA LEU A 69 4.78 1.51 -3.85
C LEU A 69 3.83 2.04 -2.78
N ARG A 70 3.44 1.18 -1.82
CA ARG A 70 2.55 1.53 -0.70
C ARG A 70 3.09 2.73 0.08
N LYS A 71 4.38 2.72 0.45
CA LYS A 71 5.04 3.83 1.17
C LYS A 71 5.01 5.15 0.40
N LYS A 72 5.16 5.11 -0.93
CA LYS A 72 5.07 6.31 -1.77
C LYS A 72 3.66 6.89 -1.80
N ILE A 73 2.65 6.03 -1.93
CA ILE A 73 1.25 6.45 -1.93
C ILE A 73 0.86 7.03 -0.57
N GLU A 74 1.27 6.38 0.52
CA GLU A 74 1.11 6.90 1.88
C GLU A 74 1.71 8.31 2.02
N GLY A 75 2.96 8.50 1.61
CA GLY A 75 3.59 9.82 1.66
C GLY A 75 2.90 10.90 0.80
N ILE A 76 2.31 10.52 -0.34
CA ILE A 76 1.51 11.45 -1.15
C ILE A 76 0.23 11.82 -0.40
N THR A 77 -0.52 10.83 0.07
CA THR A 77 -1.78 11.04 0.81
C THR A 77 -1.58 11.91 2.05
N ASP A 78 -0.55 11.62 2.84
CA ASP A 78 -0.22 12.36 4.06
C ASP A 78 0.12 13.82 3.74
N GLY A 79 0.93 14.04 2.69
CA GLY A 79 1.32 15.37 2.26
C GLY A 79 0.12 16.23 1.83
N PHE A 80 -0.81 15.67 1.06
CA PHE A 80 -2.02 16.38 0.66
C PHE A 80 -2.97 16.64 1.83
N THR A 81 -3.15 15.66 2.72
CA THR A 81 -3.99 15.80 3.92
C THR A 81 -3.45 16.91 4.83
N GLN A 82 -2.14 16.94 5.05
CA GLN A 82 -1.50 17.97 5.88
C GLN A 82 -1.68 19.38 5.29
N VAL A 83 -1.58 19.52 3.97
CA VAL A 83 -1.82 20.80 3.28
C VAL A 83 -3.28 21.23 3.44
N ASP A 84 -4.23 20.32 3.23
CA ASP A 84 -5.66 20.60 3.35
C ASP A 84 -6.04 21.04 4.78
N ASP A 85 -5.59 20.29 5.80
CA ASP A 85 -5.77 20.62 7.21
C ASP A 85 -5.18 21.99 7.56
N GLY A 86 -3.99 22.30 7.03
CA GLY A 86 -3.33 23.58 7.22
C GLY A 86 -4.14 24.75 6.64
N LEU A 87 -4.70 24.57 5.44
CA LEU A 87 -5.54 25.56 4.77
C LEU A 87 -6.88 25.74 5.49
N ALA A 88 -7.54 24.65 5.88
CA ALA A 88 -8.80 24.67 6.63
C ALA A 88 -8.65 25.39 7.96
N LYS A 89 -7.54 25.13 8.67
CA LYS A 89 -7.20 25.83 9.91
C LYS A 89 -6.97 27.33 9.67
N ALA A 90 -6.17 27.69 8.67
CA ALA A 90 -5.92 29.10 8.34
C ALA A 90 -7.22 29.85 7.99
N LEU A 91 -8.15 29.19 7.30
CA LEU A 91 -9.47 29.77 6.97
C LEU A 91 -10.35 29.97 8.23
N THR A 92 -10.33 28.99 9.14
CA THR A 92 -11.06 29.05 10.42
C THR A 92 -10.50 30.17 11.30
N ASP A 93 -9.17 30.26 11.41
CA ASP A 93 -8.47 31.27 12.21
C ASP A 93 -8.65 32.69 11.63
N ALA A 94 -8.81 32.80 10.30
CA ALA A 94 -9.05 34.08 9.62
C ALA A 94 -10.52 34.57 9.71
N THR A 95 -11.46 33.73 10.14
CA THR A 95 -12.88 34.08 10.24
C THR A 95 -13.18 34.68 11.63
N PRO A 96 -13.50 35.99 11.76
CA PRO A 96 -13.91 36.57 13.03
C PRO A 96 -15.23 35.92 13.51
N PRO A 97 -15.51 35.85 14.82
CA PRO A 97 -16.80 35.36 15.31
C PRO A 97 -17.90 36.17 14.63
N LEU A 98 -18.86 35.48 13.98
CA LEU A 98 -20.02 36.09 13.36
C LEU A 98 -20.65 37.05 14.36
N GLN A 99 -20.47 38.35 14.14
CA GLN A 99 -21.15 39.38 14.90
C GLN A 99 -22.64 39.18 14.59
N THR A 100 -23.35 38.56 15.53
CA THR A 100 -24.80 38.36 15.43
C THR A 100 -25.42 39.73 15.23
N ALA A 101 -25.87 40.00 14.00
CA ALA A 101 -26.58 41.21 13.66
C ALA A 101 -27.89 41.22 14.45
N THR A 102 -27.92 42.02 15.51
CA THR A 102 -29.13 42.31 16.29
C THR A 102 -30.15 42.99 15.37
N PRO A 103 -31.38 42.46 15.18
CA PRO A 103 -32.41 43.16 14.45
C PRO A 103 -32.99 44.29 15.33
N LEU A 104 -33.29 45.42 14.68
CA LEU A 104 -33.98 46.61 15.23
C LEU A 104 -35.42 46.30 15.64
#